data_AF-A0A139XEL9-F1
#
_entry.id   AF-A0A139XEL9-F1
#
_cell.length_a   1.000
_cell.length_b   1.000
_cell.length_c   1.000
_cell.angle_alpha   90.00
_cell.angle_beta   90.00
_cell.angle_gamma   90.00
#
_symmetry.space_group_name_H-M   'P 1'
#
loop_
_entity.id
_entity.type
_entity.pdbx_description
1 polymer ?
#
loop_
_entity_poly.entity_id
_entity_poly.type
_entity_poly.pdbx_seq_one_letter_code
_entity_poly.pdbx_strand_id
1 'polypeptide(L)'
;MKVQHMMFVCTTCVSVWQGGKRVGVSGGEKFLQRLQELYSDWELQSEFEIQPVECMSACNRSCVICFAASSKYTYLFGDLSPDLPLSAILSVLECASKYYTHPQGLLPWAERPEPLKKAILAKIPPIAMITIIILQVVAFTSAPSILL
;
A
#
# COMPACT_ATOMS: atom_id res chain seq x y z
N MET A 1 -14.28 9.75 15.48
CA MET A 1 -12.81 9.66 15.31
C MET A 1 -12.52 9.69 13.83
N LYS A 2 -11.58 10.53 13.39
CA LYS A 2 -11.16 10.62 12.00
C LYS A 2 -10.36 9.37 11.65
N VAL A 3 -10.65 8.73 10.52
CA VAL A 3 -9.84 7.61 10.03
C VAL A 3 -8.50 8.19 9.57
N GLN A 4 -7.39 7.70 10.11
CA GLN A 4 -6.06 8.08 9.67
C GLN A 4 -5.63 7.17 8.52
N HIS A 5 -5.21 7.77 7.40
CA HIS A 5 -4.66 7.08 6.25
C HIS A 5 -3.15 7.24 6.22
N MET A 6 -2.45 6.15 5.96
CA MET A 6 -1.00 6.08 6.04
C MET A 6 -0.43 5.47 4.77
N MET A 7 0.64 6.08 4.26
CA MET A 7 1.50 5.52 3.24
C MET A 7 2.83 5.16 3.89
N PHE A 8 3.08 3.88 4.10
CA PHE A 8 4.40 3.45 4.54
C PHE A 8 5.33 3.26 3.35
N VAL A 9 6.57 3.72 3.45
CA VAL A 9 7.59 3.59 2.41
C VAL A 9 8.79 2.86 2.98
N CYS A 10 9.19 1.76 2.35
CA CYS A 10 10.35 0.98 2.77
C CYS A 10 11.64 1.74 2.43
N THR A 11 12.51 1.95 3.41
CA THR A 11 13.79 2.66 3.25
C THR A 11 15.00 1.73 3.13
N THR A 12 14.78 0.41 3.03
CA THR A 12 15.85 -0.60 2.87
C THR A 12 15.81 -1.34 1.53
N CYS A 13 14.69 -1.32 0.81
CA CYS A 13 14.66 -1.98 -0.50
C CYS A 13 15.62 -1.31 -1.48
N VAL A 14 16.23 -2.11 -2.37
CA VAL A 14 17.21 -1.62 -3.34
C VAL A 14 18.45 -0.99 -2.67
N SER A 15 18.89 -1.58 -1.55
CA SER A 15 20.16 -1.22 -0.91
C SER A 15 21.35 -1.95 -1.53
N VAL A 16 22.51 -1.29 -1.50
CA VAL A 16 23.80 -1.91 -1.79
C VAL A 16 24.44 -2.33 -0.46
N TRP A 17 24.97 -3.55 -0.41
CA TRP A 17 25.60 -4.11 0.77
C TRP A 17 27.07 -4.45 0.47
N GLN A 18 27.98 -3.99 1.32
CA GLN A 18 29.41 -4.33 1.24
C GLN A 18 29.91 -4.71 2.63
N GLY A 19 30.52 -5.89 2.76
CA GLY A 19 31.00 -6.39 4.05
C GLY A 19 29.91 -6.46 5.13
N GLY A 20 28.68 -6.80 4.75
CA GLY A 20 27.53 -6.87 5.67
C GLY A 20 26.97 -5.52 6.13
N LYS A 21 27.50 -4.40 5.63
CA LYS A 21 27.01 -3.06 5.93
C LYS A 21 26.28 -2.46 4.74
N ARG A 22 25.20 -1.74 5.01
CA ARG A 22 24.48 -0.94 4.03
C ARG A 22 25.36 0.24 3.62
N VAL A 23 25.51 0.47 2.33
CA VAL A 23 26.33 1.56 1.78
C VAL A 23 25.48 2.46 0.89
N GLY A 24 25.63 3.77 1.09
CA GLY A 24 24.92 4.79 0.31
C GLY A 24 23.42 4.86 0.60
N VAL A 25 22.72 5.53 -0.31
CA VAL A 25 21.27 5.72 -0.26
C VAL A 25 20.59 4.60 -1.05
N SER A 26 19.65 3.90 -0.43
CA SER A 26 18.84 2.88 -1.07
C SER A 26 17.90 3.46 -2.12
N GLY A 27 17.45 2.62 -3.06
CA GLY A 27 16.39 3.04 -3.99
C GLY A 27 15.09 3.40 -3.27
N GLY A 28 14.77 2.76 -2.14
CA GLY A 28 13.61 3.12 -1.31
C GLY A 28 13.71 4.52 -0.71
N GLU A 29 14.89 4.91 -0.20
CA GLU A 29 15.13 6.27 0.31
C GLU A 29 15.06 7.32 -0.81
N LYS A 30 15.64 7.04 -1.98
CA LYS A 30 15.51 7.92 -3.16
C LYS A 30 14.05 8.09 -3.57
N PHE A 31 13.29 7.00 -3.56
CA PHE A 31 11.87 7.01 -3.90
C PHE A 31 11.07 7.86 -2.90
N LEU A 32 11.30 7.67 -1.60
CA LEU A 32 10.67 8.46 -0.54
C LEU A 32 10.93 9.96 -0.71
N GLN A 33 12.18 10.35 -0.96
CA GLN A 33 12.54 11.77 -1.15
C GLN A 33 11.71 12.40 -2.28
N ARG A 34 11.63 11.72 -3.43
CA ARG A 34 10.89 12.21 -4.60
C ARG A 34 9.39 12.25 -4.39
N LEU A 35 8.87 11.32 -3.57
CA LEU A 35 7.48 11.34 -3.15
C LEU A 35 7.20 12.54 -2.23
N GLN A 36 8.12 12.85 -1.31
CA GLN A 36 8.00 13.99 -0.39
C GLN A 36 8.06 15.34 -1.12
N GLU A 37 8.85 15.45 -2.19
CA GLU A 37 8.89 16.65 -3.05
C GLU A 37 7.53 16.98 -3.68
N LEU A 38 6.74 15.96 -4.00
CA LEU A 38 5.39 16.12 -4.59
C LEU A 38 4.30 16.18 -3.51
N TYR A 39 4.57 15.63 -2.33
CA TYR A 39 3.63 15.55 -1.23
C TYR A 39 3.22 16.92 -0.67
N SER A 40 4.14 17.90 -0.66
CA SER A 40 3.87 19.23 -0.12
C SER A 40 2.75 19.98 -0.83
N ASP A 41 2.53 19.68 -2.11
CA ASP A 41 1.50 20.31 -2.95
C ASP A 41 0.26 19.42 -3.11
N TRP A 42 0.25 18.23 -2.50
CA TRP A 42 -0.84 17.29 -2.63
C TRP A 42 -2.00 17.65 -1.70
N GLU A 43 -3.21 17.71 -2.25
CA GLU A 43 -4.43 18.15 -1.55
C GLU A 43 -4.75 17.34 -0.28
N LEU A 44 -4.32 16.07 -0.21
CA LEU A 44 -4.59 15.18 0.92
C LEU A 44 -3.45 15.09 1.94
N GLN A 45 -2.43 15.96 1.88
CA GLN A 45 -1.29 15.89 2.80
C GLN A 45 -1.65 16.04 4.29
N SER A 46 -2.79 16.63 4.63
CA SER A 46 -3.31 16.73 6.01
C SER A 46 -4.18 15.54 6.44
N GLU A 47 -4.52 14.68 5.49
CA GLU A 47 -5.44 13.55 5.63
C GLU A 47 -4.72 12.20 5.51
N PHE A 48 -3.57 12.18 4.82
CA PHE A 48 -2.88 10.97 4.40
C PHE A 48 -1.37 11.11 4.60
N GLU A 49 -0.88 10.60 5.72
CA GLU A 49 0.51 10.78 6.12
C GLU A 49 1.44 9.79 5.43
N ILE A 50 2.59 10.28 4.94
CA ILE A 50 3.68 9.42 4.47
C ILE A 50 4.63 9.13 5.63
N GLN A 51 4.92 7.86 5.88
CA GLN A 51 5.84 7.43 6.94
C GLN A 51 6.95 6.51 6.40
N PRO A 52 8.23 6.82 6.68
CA PRO A 52 9.30 5.87 6.43
C PRO A 52 9.19 4.67 7.38
N VAL A 53 9.43 3.47 6.86
CA VAL A 53 9.59 2.24 7.64
C VAL A 53 10.88 1.57 7.18
N GLU A 54 11.68 1.09 8.12
CA GLU A 54 12.99 0.50 7.82
C GLU A 54 12.85 -0.66 6.81
N CYS A 55 12.00 -1.65 7.10
CA CYS A 55 11.82 -2.80 6.23
C CYS A 55 10.38 -3.34 6.29
N MET A 56 9.85 -3.76 5.14
CA MET A 56 8.55 -4.45 5.00
C MET A 56 8.70 -5.92 4.60
N SER A 57 9.90 -6.50 4.74
CA SER A 57 10.22 -7.91 4.41
C SER A 57 9.95 -8.34 2.97
N ALA A 58 9.78 -7.39 2.05
CA ALA A 58 9.63 -7.61 0.61
C ALA A 58 10.91 -7.20 -0.14
N CYS A 59 12.09 -7.53 0.41
CA CYS A 59 13.38 -7.03 -0.07
C CYS A 59 13.73 -7.44 -1.51
N ASN A 60 13.10 -8.49 -2.03
CA ASN A 60 13.22 -8.91 -3.43
C ASN A 60 12.37 -8.07 -4.40
N ARG A 61 11.60 -7.09 -3.91
CA ARG A 61 10.78 -6.16 -4.69
C ARG A 61 11.34 -4.75 -4.50
N SER A 62 11.39 -3.96 -5.58
CA SER A 62 11.91 -2.59 -5.52
C SER A 62 10.85 -1.60 -5.03
N CYS A 63 11.29 -0.57 -4.31
CA CYS A 63 10.52 0.60 -3.84
C CYS A 63 9.13 0.23 -3.30
N VAL A 64 9.14 -0.56 -2.22
CA VAL A 64 7.92 -1.09 -1.61
C VAL A 64 7.18 0.00 -0.85
N ILE A 65 5.87 0.13 -1.10
CA ILE A 65 4.98 1.06 -0.40
C ILE A 65 3.72 0.34 0.10
N CYS A 66 3.10 0.86 1.16
CA CYS A 66 1.88 0.30 1.72
C CYS A 66 0.83 1.39 1.94
N PHE A 67 -0.41 1.17 1.50
CA PHE A 67 -1.55 1.99 1.88
C PHE A 67 -2.35 1.29 2.98
N ALA A 68 -2.56 1.98 4.10
CA ALA A 68 -3.29 1.45 5.24
C ALA A 68 -4.20 2.51 5.86
N ALA A 69 -5.37 2.08 6.33
CA ALA A 69 -6.26 2.86 7.17
C ALA A 69 -7.15 1.91 7.97
N SER A 70 -7.66 2.37 9.11
CA SER A 70 -8.60 1.57 9.91
C SER A 70 -9.83 1.19 9.06
N SER A 71 -10.26 -0.06 9.15
CA SER A 71 -11.45 -0.58 8.45
C SER A 71 -11.39 -0.59 6.91
N LYS A 72 -10.22 -0.33 6.32
CA LYS A 72 -9.97 -0.46 4.88
C LYS A 72 -9.04 -1.63 4.58
N TYR A 73 -9.10 -2.15 3.36
CA TYR A 73 -8.08 -3.09 2.89
C TYR A 73 -6.70 -2.45 2.97
N THR A 74 -5.71 -3.20 3.42
CA THR A 74 -4.31 -2.79 3.34
C THR A 74 -3.72 -3.29 2.03
N TYR A 75 -3.07 -2.41 1.28
CA TYR A 75 -2.42 -2.76 0.02
C TYR A 75 -0.91 -2.59 0.14
N LEU A 76 -0.17 -3.65 -0.16
CA LEU A 76 1.28 -3.60 -0.32
C LEU A 76 1.60 -3.59 -1.81
N PHE A 77 2.39 -2.61 -2.25
CA PHE A 77 2.88 -2.49 -3.61
C PHE A 77 4.40 -2.61 -3.65
N GLY A 78 4.94 -3.08 -4.78
CA GLY A 78 6.36 -3.12 -5.07
C GLY A 78 6.63 -3.19 -6.56
N ASP A 79 7.89 -3.44 -6.93
CA ASP A 79 8.40 -3.33 -8.30
C ASP A 79 8.24 -1.93 -8.91
N LEU A 80 8.23 -0.92 -8.05
CA LEU A 80 8.30 0.46 -8.49
C LEU A 80 9.77 0.81 -8.74
N SER A 81 10.06 1.50 -9.82
CA SER A 81 11.43 1.94 -10.11
C SER A 81 11.79 3.15 -9.24
N PRO A 82 12.97 3.18 -8.60
CA PRO A 82 13.46 4.38 -7.90
C PRO A 82 13.66 5.56 -8.85
N ASP A 83 13.86 5.27 -10.14
CA ASP A 83 14.12 6.23 -11.21
C ASP A 83 12.88 6.51 -12.07
N LEU A 84 11.67 6.18 -11.58
CA LEU A 84 10.42 6.53 -12.27
C LEU A 84 10.38 8.02 -12.65
N PRO A 85 9.82 8.45 -13.77
CA PRO A 85 9.62 9.88 -14.04
C PRO A 85 8.71 10.51 -12.96
N LEU A 86 8.81 11.82 -12.71
CA LEU A 86 7.97 12.50 -11.71
C LEU A 86 6.47 12.28 -11.96
N SER A 87 6.04 12.21 -13.22
CA SER A 87 4.65 11.86 -13.60
C SER A 87 4.19 10.48 -13.10
N ALA A 88 5.10 9.51 -13.02
CA ALA A 88 4.80 8.19 -12.48
C ALA A 88 4.85 8.16 -10.94
N ILE A 89 5.64 9.01 -10.29
CA ILE A 89 5.55 9.21 -8.83
C ILE A 89 4.23 9.89 -8.47
N LEU A 90 3.79 10.89 -9.25
CA LEU A 90 2.46 11.51 -9.10
C LEU A 90 1.32 10.48 -9.17
N SER A 91 1.46 9.44 -10.01
CA SER A 91 0.50 8.34 -10.10
C SER A 91 0.35 7.56 -8.78
N VAL A 92 1.37 7.55 -7.91
CA VAL A 92 1.28 6.92 -6.58
C VAL A 92 0.38 7.74 -5.67
N LEU A 93 0.54 9.06 -5.66
CA LEU A 93 -0.34 9.98 -4.92
C LEU A 93 -1.77 9.95 -5.49
N GLU A 94 -1.94 9.88 -6.81
CA GLU A 94 -3.26 9.70 -7.43
C GLU A 94 -3.93 8.39 -6.95
N CYS A 95 -3.17 7.30 -6.87
CA CYS A 95 -3.68 6.03 -6.36
C CYS A 95 -4.04 6.12 -4.87
N ALA A 96 -3.24 6.84 -4.07
CA ALA A 96 -3.53 7.12 -2.68
C ALA A 96 -4.81 7.97 -2.53
N SER A 97 -5.07 8.95 -3.41
CA SER A 97 -6.33 9.70 -3.44
C SER A 97 -7.52 8.78 -3.71
N LYS A 98 -7.40 7.84 -4.66
CA LYS A 98 -8.45 6.85 -4.92
C LYS A 98 -8.68 5.93 -3.71
N TYR A 99 -7.60 5.52 -3.05
CA TYR A 99 -7.69 4.73 -1.81
C TYR A 99 -8.40 5.50 -0.69
N TYR A 100 -8.14 6.81 -0.59
CA TYR A 100 -8.77 7.68 0.39
C TYR A 100 -10.28 7.80 0.17
N THR A 101 -10.73 7.99 -1.07
CA THR A 101 -12.15 8.19 -1.40
C THR A 101 -12.99 6.91 -1.30
N HIS A 102 -12.42 5.74 -1.59
CA HIS A 102 -13.16 4.47 -1.50
C HIS A 102 -13.46 4.07 -0.05
N PRO A 103 -14.72 3.86 0.37
CA PRO A 103 -15.07 3.62 1.77
C PRO A 103 -14.33 2.45 2.43
N GLN A 104 -14.16 1.34 1.71
CA GLN A 104 -13.41 0.16 2.16
C GLN A 104 -11.95 0.15 1.67
N GLY A 105 -11.50 1.21 1.02
CA GLY A 105 -10.17 1.32 0.40
C GLY A 105 -9.96 0.35 -0.76
N LEU A 106 -11.04 -0.18 -1.37
CA LEU A 106 -10.92 -1.05 -2.53
C LEU A 106 -10.36 -0.26 -3.71
N LEU A 107 -9.37 -0.85 -4.39
CA LEU A 107 -8.77 -0.28 -5.60
C LEU A 107 -9.05 -1.20 -6.80
N PRO A 108 -10.16 -1.00 -7.53
CA PRO A 108 -10.46 -1.75 -8.74
C PRO A 108 -9.32 -1.67 -9.74
N TRP A 109 -9.09 -2.74 -10.51
CA TRP A 109 -7.97 -2.78 -11.46
C TRP A 109 -8.02 -1.64 -12.49
N ALA A 110 -9.21 -1.32 -13.00
CA ALA A 110 -9.41 -0.26 -13.98
C ALA A 110 -9.12 1.15 -13.45
N GLU A 111 -9.27 1.36 -12.15
CA GLU A 111 -9.05 2.67 -11.52
C GLU A 111 -7.59 2.89 -11.10
N ARG A 112 -6.76 1.83 -11.09
CA ARG A 112 -5.36 1.96 -10.69
C ARG A 112 -4.56 2.65 -11.80
N PRO A 113 -3.74 3.65 -11.47
CA PRO A 113 -2.76 4.19 -12.42
C PRO A 113 -1.81 3.11 -12.93
N GLU A 114 -1.30 3.28 -14.14
CA GLU A 114 -0.58 2.21 -14.86
C GLU A 114 0.57 1.57 -14.06
N PRO A 115 1.45 2.34 -13.36
CA PRO A 115 2.52 1.73 -12.55
C PRO A 115 2.00 0.82 -11.44
N LEU A 116 0.78 1.04 -10.94
CA LEU A 116 0.20 0.32 -9.80
C LEU A 116 -0.76 -0.82 -10.20
N LYS A 117 -1.09 -0.98 -11.48
CA LYS A 117 -1.98 -2.07 -11.95
C LYS A 117 -1.41 -3.47 -11.70
N LYS A 118 -0.09 -3.62 -11.82
CA LYS A 118 0.62 -4.91 -11.65
C LYS A 118 1.54 -4.94 -10.42
N ALA A 119 1.58 -3.86 -9.64
CA ALA A 119 2.49 -3.70 -8.51
C ALA A 119 1.99 -4.29 -7.19
N ILE A 120 0.73 -4.76 -7.11
CA ILE A 120 0.18 -5.30 -5.85
C ILE A 120 0.92 -6.60 -5.48
N LEU A 121 1.57 -6.58 -4.32
CA LEU A 121 2.19 -7.74 -3.67
C LEU A 121 1.20 -8.44 -2.75
N ALA A 122 0.39 -7.66 -2.03
CA ALA A 122 -0.61 -8.17 -1.10
C ALA A 122 -1.81 -7.22 -1.00
N LYS A 123 -2.98 -7.82 -0.79
CA LYS A 123 -4.22 -7.14 -0.44
C LYS A 123 -4.77 -7.83 0.81
N ILE A 124 -4.67 -7.16 1.95
CA ILE A 124 -4.97 -7.72 3.27
C ILE A 124 -6.32 -7.14 3.74
N PRO A 125 -7.30 -7.98 4.13
CA PRO A 125 -8.58 -7.48 4.63
C PRO A 125 -8.43 -6.79 5.99
N PRO A 126 -9.25 -5.77 6.31
CA PRO A 126 -9.22 -5.14 7.61
C PRO A 126 -9.73 -6.09 8.70
N ILE A 127 -9.09 -6.07 9.86
CA ILE A 127 -9.45 -6.93 11.01
C ILE A 127 -10.92 -6.74 11.41
N ALA A 128 -11.41 -5.49 11.40
CA ALA A 128 -12.82 -5.18 11.70
C ALA A 128 -13.83 -5.84 10.73
N MET A 129 -13.42 -6.18 9.50
CA MET A 129 -14.26 -6.85 8.51
C MET A 129 -14.21 -8.38 8.65
N ILE A 130 -13.13 -8.93 9.22
CA ILE A 130 -12.97 -10.38 9.41
C ILE A 130 -14.07 -10.94 10.32
N THR A 131 -14.53 -10.19 11.31
CA THR A 131 -15.65 -10.60 12.19
C THR A 131 -16.94 -10.87 11.42
N ILE A 132 -17.27 -10.05 10.40
CA ILE A 132 -18.53 -10.18 9.64
C ILE A 132 -18.48 -11.38 8.67
N ILE A 133 -17.34 -11.61 8.01
CA ILE A 133 -17.20 -12.70 7.03
C ILE A 133 -17.23 -14.08 7.71
N ILE A 134 -16.58 -14.23 8.87
CA ILE A 134 -16.61 -15.50 9.61
C ILE A 134 -18.04 -15.84 10.04
N LEU A 135 -18.82 -14.86 10.53
CA LEU A 135 -20.24 -15.05 10.88
C LEU A 135 -21.08 -15.57 9.70
N GLN A 136 -20.84 -15.07 8.49
CA GLN A 136 -21.56 -15.54 7.29
C GLN A 136 -21.12 -16.94 6.86
N VAL A 137 -19.82 -17.24 6.87
CA VAL A 137 -19.31 -18.57 6.47
C VAL A 137 -19.77 -19.67 7.43
N VAL A 138 -19.83 -19.40 8.74
CA VAL A 138 -20.32 -20.37 9.75
C VAL A 138 -21.84 -20.58 9.65
N ALA A 139 -22.61 -19.58 9.21
CA ALA A 139 -24.05 -19.74 8.99
C ALA A 139 -24.36 -20.70 7.81
N PHE A 140 -23.55 -20.71 6.74
CA PHE A 140 -23.76 -21.57 5.58
C PHE A 140 -23.46 -23.06 5.82
N THR A 141 -22.65 -23.42 6.83
CA THR A 141 -22.35 -24.82 7.15
C THR A 141 -23.35 -25.49 8.09
N SER A 142 -24.40 -24.77 8.51
CA SER A 142 -25.42 -25.28 9.45
C SER A 142 -26.79 -25.55 8.82
N ALA A 143 -26.96 -25.41 7.50
CA ALA A 143 -28.20 -25.80 6.84
C ALA A 143 -28.30 -27.34 6.78
N PRO A 144 -29.29 -27.98 7.44
CA PRO A 144 -29.45 -29.42 7.35
C PRO A 144 -29.87 -29.79 5.92
N SER A 145 -29.17 -30.74 5.32
CA SER A 145 -29.59 -31.37 4.06
C SER A 145 -30.94 -32.04 4.27
N ILE A 146 -32.03 -31.36 3.89
CA ILE A 146 -33.32 -32.00 3.69
C ILE A 146 -33.17 -32.85 2.43
N LEU A 147 -32.90 -34.14 2.62
CA LEU A 147 -33.13 -35.16 1.60
C LEU A 147 -34.64 -35.20 1.31
N LEU A 148 -35.00 -34.91 0.06
CA LEU A 148 -36.23 -35.38 -0.58
C LEU A 148 -35.86 -36.53 -1.51
#